data_AF-E8QH60-F1
#
_entry.id   AF-E8QH60-F1
#
_cell.length_a   1.000
_cell.length_b   1.000
_cell.length_c   1.000
_cell.angle_alpha   90.00
_cell.angle_beta   90.00
_cell.angle_gamma   90.00
#
_symmetry.space_group_name_H-M   'P 1'
#
loop_
_entity.id
_entity.type
_entity.pdbx_description
1 polymer ?
#
loop_
_entity_poly.entity_id
_entity_poly.type
_entity_poly.pdbx_seq_one_letter_code
_entity_poly.pdbx_strand_id
1 'polypeptide(L)'
;MFDLIVYFFNKSGFVTTLVLVWISLYLVMTLWVFLYKSIVLKIELKREMQSLSNILNGAQDAPEHFMFNKKRNDETKRYSNELLQAWKHQVLKQSTTGLVVLSIISSTAPFIGLFGTVVEILEAFNNLGALGQASFGVIAPIISKALIATAAGILAAIPAYSFYLILRRKVYDLSVYVQMQVDILSSKK
;
A
#
# COMPACT_ATOMS: atom_id res chain seq x y z
N MET A 1 -4.19 -25.40 -19.47
CA MET A 1 -3.65 -24.22 -18.75
C MET A 1 -3.15 -24.60 -17.37
N PHE A 2 -3.94 -25.35 -16.58
CA PHE A 2 -3.54 -25.86 -15.26
C PHE A 2 -2.35 -26.84 -15.32
N ASP A 3 -2.32 -27.74 -16.32
CA ASP A 3 -1.20 -28.68 -16.51
C ASP A 3 0.13 -27.99 -16.81
N LEU A 4 0.07 -26.82 -17.45
CA LEU A 4 1.27 -26.03 -17.76
C LEU A 4 1.87 -25.41 -16.49
N ILE A 5 1.01 -25.03 -15.53
CA ILE A 5 1.41 -24.49 -14.23
C ILE A 5 2.02 -25.61 -13.37
N VAL A 6 1.36 -26.78 -13.30
CA VAL A 6 1.87 -27.94 -12.57
C VAL A 6 3.20 -28.44 -13.17
N TYR A 7 3.30 -28.48 -14.49
CA TYR A 7 4.55 -28.79 -15.20
C TYR A 7 5.65 -27.76 -14.94
N PHE A 8 5.30 -26.47 -14.83
CA PHE A 8 6.23 -25.41 -14.48
C PHE A 8 6.80 -25.62 -13.07
N PHE A 9 5.96 -25.82 -12.06
CA PHE A 9 6.38 -26.04 -10.68
C PHE A 9 7.22 -27.31 -10.50
N ASN A 10 6.87 -28.41 -11.17
CA ASN A 10 7.63 -29.67 -11.09
C ASN A 10 9.03 -29.60 -11.71
N LYS A 11 9.32 -28.59 -12.52
CA LYS A 11 10.62 -28.39 -13.21
C LYS A 11 11.32 -27.09 -12.78
N SER A 12 10.73 -26.32 -11.87
CA SER A 12 11.28 -25.04 -11.42
C SER A 12 12.26 -25.29 -10.26
N GLY A 13 13.31 -24.47 -10.18
CA GLY A 13 14.19 -24.46 -9.02
C GLY A 13 13.41 -24.15 -7.74
N PHE A 14 13.90 -24.67 -6.60
CA PHE A 14 13.29 -24.42 -5.29
C PHE A 14 13.13 -22.91 -5.02
N VAL A 15 14.13 -22.12 -5.41
CA VAL A 15 14.17 -20.67 -5.20
C VAL A 15 13.06 -19.95 -5.97
N THR A 16 12.84 -20.30 -7.24
CA THR A 16 11.81 -19.67 -8.06
C THR A 16 10.41 -19.95 -7.54
N THR A 17 10.16 -21.17 -7.07
CA THR A 17 8.90 -21.52 -6.40
C THR A 17 8.68 -20.66 -5.16
N LEU A 18 9.71 -20.51 -4.31
CA LEU A 18 9.64 -19.66 -3.11
C LEU A 18 9.35 -18.20 -3.46
N VAL A 19 10.04 -17.66 -4.47
CA VAL A 19 9.85 -16.29 -4.97
C VAL A 19 8.42 -16.07 -5.47
N LEU A 20 7.87 -17.01 -6.24
CA LEU A 20 6.49 -16.91 -6.75
C LEU A 20 5.45 -16.99 -5.62
N VAL A 21 5.67 -17.84 -4.62
CA VAL A 21 4.81 -17.90 -3.42
C VAL A 21 4.86 -16.57 -2.67
N TRP A 22 6.05 -15.98 -2.49
CA TRP A 22 6.21 -14.68 -1.86
C TRP A 22 5.46 -13.58 -2.63
N ILE A 23 5.65 -13.51 -3.95
CA ILE A 23 4.97 -12.52 -4.82
C ILE A 23 3.45 -12.72 -4.77
N SER A 24 2.97 -13.97 -4.72
CA SER A 24 1.55 -14.27 -4.57
C SER A 24 0.99 -13.71 -3.25
N LEU A 25 1.73 -13.87 -2.14
CA LEU A 25 1.36 -13.29 -0.85
C LEU A 25 1.30 -11.76 -0.89
N TYR A 26 2.25 -11.12 -1.59
CA TYR A 26 2.25 -9.67 -1.81
C TYR A 26 1.03 -9.20 -2.61
N LEU A 27 0.61 -9.97 -3.62
CA LEU A 27 -0.58 -9.66 -4.41
C LEU A 27 -1.84 -9.70 -3.54
N VAL A 28 -2.00 -10.76 -2.74
CA VAL A 28 -3.15 -10.91 -1.82
C VAL A 28 -3.17 -9.79 -0.78
N MET A 29 -2.02 -9.50 -0.17
CA MET A 29 -1.90 -8.41 0.81
C MET A 29 -2.22 -7.05 0.20
N THR A 30 -1.79 -6.81 -1.04
CA THR A 30 -2.08 -5.57 -1.78
C THR A 30 -3.58 -5.37 -1.96
N LEU A 31 -4.31 -6.39 -2.42
CA LEU A 31 -5.76 -6.34 -2.60
C LEU A 31 -6.48 -6.17 -1.27
N TRP A 32 -6.08 -6.91 -0.24
CA TRP A 32 -6.67 -6.84 1.09
C TRP A 32 -6.56 -5.43 1.69
N VAL A 33 -5.35 -4.87 1.71
CA VAL A 33 -5.11 -3.54 2.27
C VAL A 33 -5.83 -2.47 1.45
N PHE A 34 -5.83 -2.58 0.12
CA PHE A 34 -6.55 -1.63 -0.74
C PHE A 34 -8.05 -1.62 -0.45
N LEU A 35 -8.70 -2.78 -0.39
CA LEU A 35 -10.14 -2.88 -0.11
C LEU A 35 -10.48 -2.31 1.26
N TYR A 36 -9.74 -2.74 2.29
CA TYR A 36 -9.93 -2.25 3.66
C TYR A 36 -9.75 -0.73 3.74
N LYS A 37 -8.62 -0.20 3.29
CA LYS A 37 -8.32 1.24 3.39
C LYS A 37 -9.20 2.08 2.48
N SER A 38 -9.58 1.60 1.29
CA SER A 38 -10.43 2.36 0.37
C SER A 38 -11.83 2.59 0.96
N ILE A 39 -12.36 1.65 1.74
CA ILE A 39 -13.62 1.82 2.47
C ILE A 39 -13.44 2.77 3.65
N VAL A 40 -12.45 2.52 4.52
CA VAL A 40 -12.19 3.34 5.72
C VAL A 40 -11.97 4.82 5.37
N LEU A 41 -11.08 5.10 4.42
CA LEU A 41 -10.76 6.47 4.00
C LEU A 41 -11.95 7.18 3.34
N LYS A 42 -12.82 6.46 2.61
CA LYS A 42 -14.05 7.06 2.06
C LYS A 42 -15.00 7.51 3.18
N ILE A 43 -15.15 6.69 4.22
CA ILE A 43 -16.01 7.01 5.36
C ILE A 43 -15.42 8.17 6.18
N GLU A 44 -14.11 8.17 6.42
CA GLU A 44 -13.40 9.29 7.09
C GLU A 44 -13.53 10.60 6.30
N LEU A 45 -13.25 10.58 5.00
CA LEU A 45 -13.33 11.76 4.15
C LEU A 45 -14.74 12.36 4.13
N LYS A 46 -15.78 11.51 4.00
CA LYS A 46 -17.17 11.97 4.02
C LYS A 46 -17.54 12.57 5.39
N ARG A 47 -17.08 11.96 6.49
CA ARG A 47 -17.31 12.48 7.85
C ARG A 47 -16.68 13.85 8.04
N GLU A 48 -15.41 14.03 7.67
CA GLU A 48 -14.73 15.32 7.83
C GLU A 48 -15.26 16.41 6.89
N MET A 49 -15.66 16.04 5.66
CA MET A 49 -16.34 16.98 4.75
C MET A 49 -17.66 17.47 5.34
N GLN A 50 -18.45 16.57 5.93
CA GLN A 50 -19.72 16.92 6.57
C GLN A 50 -19.50 17.77 7.84
N SER A 51 -18.51 17.41 8.67
CA SER A 51 -18.09 18.21 9.85
C SER A 51 -17.74 19.65 9.46
N LEU A 52 -16.90 19.82 8.44
CA LEU A 52 -16.54 21.15 7.92
C LEU A 52 -17.78 21.92 7.45
N SER A 53 -18.68 21.27 6.69
CA SER A 53 -19.89 21.93 6.22
C SER A 53 -20.80 22.39 7.36
N ASN A 54 -20.92 21.59 8.43
CA ASN A 54 -21.69 21.96 9.61
C ASN A 54 -21.06 23.13 10.37
N ILE A 55 -19.74 23.16 10.47
CA ILE A 55 -19.00 24.26 11.12
C ILE A 55 -19.16 25.56 10.34
N LEU A 56 -19.06 25.50 9.01
CA LEU A 56 -19.25 26.65 8.13
C LEU A 56 -20.69 27.20 8.20
N ASN A 57 -21.68 26.32 8.31
CA ASN A 57 -23.09 26.70 8.42
C ASN A 57 -23.50 27.13 9.84
N GLY A 58 -22.58 27.13 10.81
CA GLY A 58 -22.87 27.45 12.21
C GLY A 58 -23.72 26.41 12.94
N ALA A 59 -23.94 25.23 12.34
CA ALA A 59 -24.69 24.13 12.95
C ALA A 59 -23.86 23.34 13.98
N GLN A 60 -22.53 23.52 13.98
CA GLN A 60 -21.61 22.77 14.82
C GLN A 60 -20.38 23.61 15.21
N ASP A 61 -20.02 23.63 16.49
CA ASP A 61 -18.89 24.44 16.99
C ASP A 61 -17.53 23.72 16.95
N ALA A 62 -17.51 22.39 16.84
CA ALA A 62 -16.29 21.60 16.81
C ALA A 62 -16.47 20.25 16.13
N PRO A 63 -15.39 19.63 15.62
CA PRO A 63 -15.44 18.35 14.91
C PRO A 63 -15.98 17.22 15.81
N GLU A 64 -16.68 16.24 15.22
CA GLU A 64 -17.14 15.03 15.93
C GLU A 64 -15.97 14.07 16.23
N HIS A 65 -15.01 14.52 17.04
CA HIS A 65 -13.89 13.72 17.51
C HIS A 65 -13.92 13.59 19.04
N PHE A 66 -13.51 12.44 19.57
CA PHE A 66 -13.52 12.15 21.02
C PHE A 66 -12.78 13.22 21.84
N MET A 67 -11.72 13.83 21.26
CA MET A 67 -10.96 14.92 21.86
C MET A 67 -11.78 16.19 22.13
N PHE A 68 -12.82 16.44 21.33
CA PHE A 68 -13.70 17.61 21.45
C PHE A 68 -14.99 17.29 22.22
N ASN A 69 -15.42 16.03 22.26
CA ASN A 69 -16.67 15.62 22.94
C ASN A 69 -16.55 15.57 24.49
N LYS A 70 -15.33 15.43 25.05
CA LYS A 70 -15.14 15.24 26.51
C LYS A 70 -15.40 16.50 27.37
N LYS A 71 -15.75 17.64 26.78
CA LYS A 71 -15.73 18.94 27.48
C LYS A 71 -16.89 19.86 27.06
N ARG A 72 -18.11 19.32 26.93
CA ARG A 72 -19.33 20.04 26.51
C ARG A 72 -19.89 21.09 27.51
N ASN A 73 -19.40 21.16 28.74
CA ASN A 73 -20.02 21.97 29.83
C ASN A 73 -19.40 23.34 30.13
N ASP A 74 -18.49 23.91 29.30
CA ASP A 74 -17.99 25.28 29.54
C ASP A 74 -18.18 26.13 28.30
N GLU A 75 -18.96 27.20 28.45
CA GLU A 75 -19.42 28.14 27.42
C GLU A 75 -18.32 29.07 26.87
N THR A 76 -17.03 28.84 27.20
CA THR A 76 -15.92 29.71 26.78
C THR A 76 -14.68 28.91 26.34
N LYS A 77 -14.88 27.84 25.57
CA LYS A 77 -13.76 26.99 25.11
C LYS A 77 -13.06 27.54 23.88
N ARG A 78 -12.04 28.36 24.16
CA ARG A 78 -10.94 28.63 23.23
C ARG A 78 -10.13 27.34 23.04
N TYR A 79 -10.21 26.73 21.86
CA TYR A 79 -9.32 25.63 21.50
C TYR A 79 -7.90 26.18 21.36
N SER A 80 -6.95 25.62 22.13
CA SER A 80 -5.55 26.03 22.00
C SER A 80 -5.04 25.59 20.62
N ASN A 81 -4.22 26.44 19.98
CA ASN A 81 -3.68 26.14 18.66
C ASN A 81 -2.87 24.83 18.69
N GLU A 82 -2.19 24.56 19.81
CA GLU A 82 -1.42 23.35 20.05
C GLU A 82 -2.31 22.10 20.02
N LEU A 83 -3.52 22.18 20.60
CA LEU A 83 -4.46 21.06 20.67
C LEU A 83 -5.08 20.74 19.30
N LEU A 84 -5.40 21.79 18.52
CA LEU A 84 -5.87 21.65 17.14
C LEU A 84 -4.80 21.03 16.23
N GLN A 85 -3.55 21.47 16.35
CA GLN A 85 -2.43 20.90 15.60
C GLN A 85 -2.17 19.44 16.01
N ALA A 86 -2.21 19.12 17.32
CA ALA A 86 -2.07 17.76 17.82
C ALA A 86 -3.16 16.83 17.25
N TRP A 87 -4.41 17.29 17.21
CA TRP A 87 -5.52 16.56 16.58
C TRP A 87 -5.28 16.29 15.09
N LYS A 88 -4.90 17.32 14.32
CA LYS A 88 -4.57 17.17 12.90
C LYS A 88 -3.49 16.11 12.67
N HIS A 89 -2.41 16.16 13.45
CA HIS A 89 -1.32 15.17 13.35
C HIS A 89 -1.78 13.75 13.70
N GLN A 90 -2.66 13.60 14.69
CA GLN A 90 -3.22 12.31 15.06
C GLN A 90 -4.07 11.71 13.94
N VAL A 91 -4.99 12.50 13.34
CA VAL A 91 -5.83 12.07 12.22
C VAL A 91 -4.97 11.67 11.02
N LEU A 92 -3.96 12.47 10.68
CA LEU A 92 -3.06 12.18 9.56
C LEU A 92 -2.25 10.89 9.78
N LYS A 93 -1.74 10.67 10.99
CA LYS A 93 -1.01 9.44 11.35
C LYS A 93 -1.88 8.20 11.22
N GLN A 94 -3.13 8.27 11.71
CA GLN A 94 -4.07 7.14 11.61
C GLN A 94 -4.46 6.84 10.16
N SER A 95 -4.66 7.89 9.36
CA SER A 95 -5.06 7.79 7.96
C SER A 95 -3.98 7.18 7.06
N THR A 96 -2.71 7.47 7.36
CA THR A 96 -1.54 6.94 6.63
C THR A 96 -1.17 5.51 7.02
N THR A 97 -1.63 5.02 8.18
CA THR A 97 -1.36 3.66 8.63
C THR A 97 -1.86 2.64 7.60
N GLY A 98 -1.00 1.74 7.13
CA GLY A 98 -1.33 0.75 6.08
C GLY A 98 -0.93 1.15 4.65
N LEU A 99 -0.83 2.45 4.32
CA LEU A 99 -0.29 2.88 3.02
C LEU A 99 1.19 2.49 2.87
N VAL A 100 1.91 2.42 3.99
CA VAL A 100 3.31 1.98 4.06
C VAL A 100 3.47 0.56 3.50
N VAL A 101 2.53 -0.34 3.75
CA VAL A 101 2.59 -1.71 3.25
C VAL A 101 2.55 -1.73 1.72
N LEU A 102 1.64 -0.98 1.10
CA LEU A 102 1.59 -0.86 -0.36
C LEU A 102 2.86 -0.22 -0.93
N SER A 103 3.41 0.79 -0.24
CA SER A 103 4.67 1.42 -0.63
C SER A 103 5.82 0.41 -0.63
N ILE A 104 5.93 -0.41 0.42
CA ILE A 104 6.97 -1.46 0.53
C ILE A 104 6.78 -2.51 -0.56
N ILE A 105 5.57 -3.01 -0.78
CA ILE A 105 5.31 -4.02 -1.82
C ILE A 105 5.67 -3.45 -3.20
N SER A 106 5.24 -2.21 -3.49
CA SER A 106 5.52 -1.57 -4.78
C SER A 106 7.01 -1.39 -5.06
N SER A 107 7.82 -1.10 -4.04
CA SER A 107 9.26 -0.89 -4.21
C SER A 107 10.05 -2.19 -4.17
N THR A 108 9.61 -3.21 -3.42
CA THR A 108 10.40 -4.45 -3.21
C THR A 108 10.02 -5.59 -4.16
N ALA A 109 8.75 -5.69 -4.60
CA ALA A 109 8.30 -6.78 -5.47
C ALA A 109 9.11 -6.95 -6.77
N PRO A 110 9.51 -5.88 -7.49
CA PRO A 110 10.35 -6.02 -8.69
C PRO A 110 11.71 -6.64 -8.38
N PHE A 111 12.33 -6.26 -7.25
CA PHE A 111 13.62 -6.78 -6.84
C PHE A 111 13.55 -8.23 -6.36
N ILE A 112 12.44 -8.63 -5.74
CA ILE A 112 12.19 -10.04 -5.39
C ILE A 112 12.07 -10.90 -6.65
N GLY A 113 11.37 -10.41 -7.67
CA GLY A 113 11.30 -11.05 -8.99
C GLY A 113 12.67 -11.16 -9.66
N LEU A 114 13.42 -10.04 -9.72
CA LEU A 114 14.77 -9.99 -10.27
C LEU A 114 15.70 -10.99 -9.57
N PHE A 115 15.66 -11.04 -8.24
CA PHE A 115 16.44 -11.98 -7.44
C PHE A 115 16.16 -13.43 -7.86
N GLY A 116 14.89 -13.81 -8.02
CA GLY A 116 14.51 -15.14 -8.50
C GLY A 116 15.15 -15.48 -9.85
N THR A 117 15.17 -14.51 -10.78
CA THR A 117 15.76 -14.73 -12.11
C THR A 117 17.26 -14.89 -12.07
N VAL A 118 17.95 -14.10 -11.25
CA VAL A 118 19.40 -14.15 -11.12
C VAL A 118 19.80 -15.51 -10.56
N VAL A 119 19.13 -15.97 -9.50
CA VAL A 119 19.46 -17.26 -8.87
C VAL A 119 19.15 -18.43 -9.81
N GLU A 120 18.01 -18.42 -10.50
CA GLU A 120 17.65 -19.51 -11.43
C GLU A 120 18.60 -19.58 -12.63
N ILE A 121 19.04 -18.42 -13.16
CA ILE A 121 20.03 -18.37 -14.24
C ILE A 121 21.39 -18.90 -13.74
N LEU A 122 21.83 -18.53 -12.53
CA LEU A 122 23.08 -19.04 -11.95
C LEU A 122 23.03 -20.56 -11.77
N GLU A 123 21.91 -21.10 -11.27
CA GLU A 123 21.71 -22.54 -11.12
C GLU A 123 21.73 -23.26 -12.48
N ALA A 124 21.11 -22.66 -13.51
CA ALA A 124 21.12 -23.18 -14.87
C ALA A 124 22.55 -23.30 -15.45
N PHE A 125 23.36 -22.25 -15.31
CA PHE A 125 24.74 -22.25 -15.79
C PHE A 125 25.64 -23.22 -15.01
N ASN A 126 25.44 -23.36 -13.69
CA ASN A 126 26.18 -24.33 -12.89
C ASN A 126 25.91 -25.78 -13.35
N ASN A 127 24.64 -26.11 -13.60
CA ASN A 127 24.25 -27.43 -14.09
C ASN A 127 24.82 -27.74 -15.49
N LEU A 128 24.90 -26.74 -16.36
CA LEU A 128 25.53 -26.88 -17.68
C LEU A 128 27.02 -27.16 -17.59
N GLY A 129 27.73 -26.45 -16.70
CA GLY A 129 29.15 -26.68 -16.45
C GLY A 129 29.45 -28.09 -15.95
N ALA A 130 28.56 -28.64 -15.10
CA ALA A 130 28.69 -30.01 -14.59
C ALA A 130 28.42 -31.10 -15.65
N LEU A 131 27.51 -30.84 -16.60
CA LEU A 131 27.13 -31.82 -17.63
C LEU A 131 28.09 -31.86 -18.84
N GLY A 132 28.94 -30.85 -19.01
CA GLY A 132 29.87 -30.74 -20.15
C GLY A 132 29.20 -30.62 -21.53
N GLN A 133 27.86 -30.51 -21.59
CA GLN A 133 27.07 -30.36 -22.80
C GLN A 133 26.29 -29.05 -22.74
N ALA A 134 26.81 -28.02 -23.42
CA ALA A 134 26.14 -26.74 -23.57
C ALA A 134 25.46 -26.67 -24.94
N SER A 135 24.16 -27.01 -25.00
CA SER A 135 23.35 -26.79 -26.21
C SER A 135 22.25 -25.75 -25.94
N PHE A 136 21.99 -24.90 -26.93
CA PHE A 136 20.97 -23.86 -26.83
C PHE A 136 19.58 -24.43 -26.53
N GLY A 137 19.26 -25.62 -27.06
CA GLY A 137 18.00 -26.31 -26.82
C GLY A 137 17.76 -26.70 -25.36
N VAL A 138 18.83 -26.89 -24.57
CA VAL A 138 18.73 -27.22 -23.15
C VAL A 138 18.58 -25.96 -22.29
N ILE A 139 19.28 -24.87 -22.63
CA ILE A 139 19.31 -23.65 -21.82
C ILE A 139 18.10 -22.72 -22.05
N ALA A 140 17.63 -22.60 -23.29
CA ALA A 140 16.53 -21.70 -23.66
C ALA A 140 15.27 -21.87 -22.79
N PRO A 141 14.76 -23.09 -22.53
CA PRO A 141 13.59 -23.27 -21.67
C PRO A 141 13.84 -22.90 -20.20
N ILE A 142 15.08 -23.01 -19.70
CA ILE A 142 15.41 -22.67 -18.31
C ILE A 142 15.42 -21.14 -18.13
N ILE A 143 16.05 -20.41 -19.06
CA ILE A 143 16.08 -18.95 -19.04
C ILE A 143 14.66 -18.38 -19.19
N SER A 144 13.85 -18.95 -20.09
CA SER A 144 12.47 -18.52 -20.27
C SER A 144 11.65 -18.63 -18.99
N LYS A 145 11.88 -19.66 -18.17
CA LYS A 145 11.22 -19.85 -16.88
C LYS A 145 11.68 -18.84 -15.85
N ALA A 146 12.99 -18.57 -15.78
CA ALA A 146 13.54 -17.53 -14.92
C ALA A 146 12.81 -16.20 -15.15
N LEU A 147 12.64 -15.78 -16.41
CA LEU A 147 11.98 -14.51 -16.73
C LEU A 147 10.54 -14.37 -16.18
N ILE A 148 9.85 -15.48 -15.88
CA ILE A 148 8.52 -15.45 -15.27
C ILE A 148 8.54 -14.86 -13.86
N ALA A 149 9.60 -15.07 -13.07
CA ALA A 149 9.70 -14.50 -11.72
C ALA A 149 9.78 -12.98 -11.74
N THR A 150 10.56 -12.40 -12.68
CA THR A 150 10.59 -10.93 -12.89
C THR A 150 9.24 -10.41 -13.35
N ALA A 151 8.63 -11.08 -14.33
CA ALA A 151 7.31 -10.67 -14.84
C ALA A 151 6.26 -10.67 -13.71
N ALA A 152 6.25 -11.69 -12.85
CA ALA A 152 5.38 -11.76 -11.69
C ALA A 152 5.66 -10.63 -10.67
N GLY A 153 6.93 -10.33 -10.40
CA GLY A 153 7.31 -9.25 -9.49
C GLY A 153 6.82 -7.88 -9.96
N ILE A 154 6.97 -7.59 -11.26
CA ILE A 154 6.44 -6.37 -11.88
C ILE A 154 4.91 -6.34 -11.82
N LEU A 155 4.26 -7.46 -12.15
CA LEU A 155 2.81 -7.59 -12.12
C LEU A 155 2.22 -7.33 -10.72
N ALA A 156 2.92 -7.71 -9.65
CA ALA A 156 2.51 -7.39 -8.28
C ALA A 156 2.83 -5.94 -7.88
N ALA A 157 3.93 -5.36 -8.37
CA ALA A 157 4.37 -4.01 -8.02
C ALA A 157 3.46 -2.91 -8.58
N ILE A 158 3.02 -3.06 -9.83
CA ILE A 158 2.18 -2.06 -10.53
C ILE A 158 0.88 -1.75 -9.75
N PRO A 159 0.01 -2.72 -9.41
CA PRO A 159 -1.21 -2.44 -8.68
C PRO A 159 -0.92 -1.89 -7.28
N ALA A 160 0.12 -2.38 -6.59
CA ALA A 160 0.52 -1.85 -5.28
C ALA A 160 0.86 -0.35 -5.35
N TYR A 161 1.62 0.06 -6.36
CA TYR A 161 1.96 1.47 -6.58
C TYR A 161 0.73 2.32 -6.92
N SER A 162 -0.11 1.85 -7.85
CA SER A 162 -1.33 2.58 -8.25
C SER A 162 -2.28 2.77 -7.07
N PHE A 163 -2.49 1.72 -6.28
CA PHE A 163 -3.34 1.79 -5.08
C PHE A 163 -2.75 2.72 -4.02
N TYR A 164 -1.43 2.69 -3.82
CA TYR A 164 -0.75 3.61 -2.91
C TYR A 164 -1.01 5.06 -3.31
N LEU A 165 -0.86 5.39 -4.60
CA LEU A 165 -1.07 6.76 -5.10
C LEU A 165 -2.52 7.22 -4.92
N ILE A 166 -3.50 6.37 -5.24
CA ILE A 166 -4.92 6.66 -5.07
C ILE A 166 -5.25 6.91 -3.59
N LEU A 167 -4.80 6.04 -2.69
CA LEU A 167 -5.08 6.19 -1.26
C LEU A 167 -4.33 7.39 -0.66
N ARG A 168 -3.10 7.64 -1.09
CA ARG A 168 -2.32 8.82 -0.69
C ARG A 168 -3.02 10.11 -1.10
N ARG A 169 -3.66 10.15 -2.28
CA ARG A 169 -4.45 11.31 -2.68
C ARG A 169 -5.65 11.54 -1.75
N LYS A 170 -6.37 10.48 -1.38
CA LYS A 170 -7.49 10.60 -0.41
C LYS A 170 -7.03 11.10 0.96
N VAL A 171 -5.89 10.62 1.44
CA VAL A 171 -5.29 11.11 2.71
C VAL A 171 -4.92 12.59 2.61
N TYR A 172 -4.39 13.02 1.46
CA TYR A 172 -4.11 14.44 1.21
C TYR A 172 -5.40 15.27 1.25
N ASP A 173 -6.45 14.87 0.55
CA ASP A 173 -7.73 15.58 0.55
C ASP A 173 -8.32 15.66 1.98
N LEU A 174 -8.24 14.57 2.75
CA LEU A 174 -8.62 14.56 4.17
C LEU A 174 -7.82 15.58 4.99
N SER A 175 -6.51 15.65 4.77
CA SER A 175 -5.63 16.60 5.46
C SER A 175 -5.98 18.06 5.17
N VAL A 176 -6.48 18.35 3.96
CA VAL A 176 -6.96 19.68 3.57
C VAL A 176 -8.24 20.03 4.33
N TYR A 177 -9.22 19.11 4.40
CA TYR A 177 -10.45 19.33 5.16
C TYR A 177 -10.18 19.57 6.65
N VAL A 178 -9.30 18.76 7.25
CA VAL A 178 -8.90 18.92 8.64
C VAL A 178 -8.17 20.26 8.86
N GLN A 179 -7.30 20.66 7.92
CA GLN A 179 -6.62 21.96 8.00
C GLN A 179 -7.61 23.14 7.95
N MET A 180 -8.60 23.10 7.06
CA MET A 180 -9.64 24.13 6.98
C MET A 180 -10.41 24.26 8.30
N GLN A 181 -10.73 23.13 8.96
CA GLN A 181 -11.37 23.14 10.27
C GLN A 181 -10.47 23.80 11.33
N VAL A 182 -9.17 23.48 11.35
CA VAL A 182 -8.20 24.13 12.26
C VAL A 182 -8.14 25.63 12.03
N ASP A 183 -8.07 26.09 10.78
CA ASP A 183 -7.97 27.51 10.45
C ASP A 183 -9.21 28.29 10.91
N ILE A 184 -10.42 27.77 10.63
CA ILE A 184 -11.68 28.38 11.06
C ILE A 184 -11.76 28.48 12.58
N LEU A 185 -11.44 27.39 13.29
CA LEU A 185 -11.50 27.37 14.75
C LEU A 185 -10.45 28.27 15.40
N SER A 186 -9.27 28.39 14.79
CA SER A 186 -8.21 29.30 15.27
C SER A 186 -8.53 30.78 15.01
N SER A 187 -9.31 31.07 13.96
CA SER A 187 -9.72 32.44 13.60
C SER A 187 -10.86 32.98 14.47
N LYS A 188 -11.64 32.14 15.16
CA LYS A 188 -12.68 32.56 16.10
C LYS A 188 -12.14 33.11 17.45
N LYS A 189 -10.85 33.45 17.53
CA LYS A 189 -10.17 33.95 18.75
C LYS A 189 -10.62 35.34 19.16
#